data_AF-A0A149U541-F1
#
_entry.id   AF-A0A149U541-F1
#
_cell.length_a   1.000
_cell.length_b   1.000
_cell.length_c   1.000
_cell.angle_alpha   90.00
_cell.angle_beta   90.00
_cell.angle_gamma   90.00
#
_symmetry.space_group_name_H-M   'P 1'
#
loop_
_entity.id
_entity.type
_entity.pdbx_description
1 polymer ?
#
loop_
_entity_poly.entity_id
_entity_poly.type
_entity_poly.pdbx_seq_one_letter_code
_entity_poly.pdbx_strand_id
1 'polypeptide(L)'
;MILSSVFPFRHRSSLGEVRRLLREIGWGVRQAARRSGMSRDRITRWRDGAAAADPAFVAWLTELASLHRRLSSPLARAVPRAGNRPDLDAAGVTCALIVIGWSERQLADRMGTHRTTLRRILEGQGRLASRESRWLEALADGHRDLPRPAGVRADI
;
A
#
# COMPACT_ATOMS: atom_id res chain seq x y z
N MET A 1 3.58 30.87 19.39
CA MET A 1 3.74 29.76 20.38
C MET A 1 3.21 28.50 19.70
N ILE A 2 4.09 27.69 19.12
CA ILE A 2 3.71 26.51 18.33
C ILE A 2 3.55 25.35 19.31
N LEU A 3 2.31 24.86 19.48
CA LEU A 3 2.00 23.66 20.24
C LEU A 3 2.46 22.44 19.44
N SER A 4 3.65 21.95 19.77
CA SER A 4 4.15 20.63 19.38
C SER A 4 3.23 19.55 19.96
N SER A 5 2.29 19.05 19.16
CA SER A 5 1.49 17.89 19.52
C SER A 5 2.33 16.62 19.36
N VAL A 6 3.12 16.30 20.39
CA VAL A 6 3.79 15.01 20.54
C VAL A 6 2.72 13.97 20.86
N PHE A 7 2.33 13.16 19.87
CA PHE A 7 1.48 11.99 20.11
C PHE A 7 2.30 10.92 20.85
N PRO A 8 1.96 10.52 22.08
CA PRO A 8 2.64 9.43 22.75
C PRO A 8 2.00 8.10 22.31
N PHE A 9 2.47 7.53 21.20
CA PHE A 9 2.10 6.16 20.83
C PHE A 9 2.87 5.17 21.71
N ARG A 10 2.24 4.70 22.79
CA ARG A 10 2.64 3.51 23.54
C ARG A 10 2.37 2.27 22.67
N HIS A 11 3.27 1.94 21.73
CA HIS A 11 3.23 0.65 21.05
C HIS A 11 3.85 -0.43 21.96
N ARG A 12 3.01 -1.14 22.71
CA ARG A 12 3.29 -2.57 22.88
C ARG A 12 2.96 -3.20 21.53
N SER A 13 3.96 -3.35 20.65
CA SER A 13 3.76 -4.07 19.42
C SER A 13 3.29 -5.48 19.77
N SER A 14 2.03 -5.77 19.47
CA SER A 14 1.46 -7.09 19.71
C SER A 14 2.17 -8.08 18.77
N LEU A 15 2.50 -9.26 19.29
CA LEU A 15 3.09 -10.32 18.48
C LEU A 15 2.24 -10.53 17.22
N GLY A 16 2.85 -10.34 16.04
CA GLY A 16 2.17 -10.48 14.76
C GLY A 16 1.52 -9.22 14.18
N GLU A 17 1.71 -8.03 14.77
CA GLU A 17 1.24 -6.75 14.22
C GLU A 17 1.76 -6.51 12.79
N VAL A 18 3.08 -6.66 12.57
CA VAL A 18 3.70 -6.52 11.24
C VAL A 18 3.10 -7.50 10.24
N ARG A 19 2.85 -8.75 10.63
CA ARG A 19 2.22 -9.77 9.78
C ARG A 19 0.81 -9.35 9.35
N ARG A 20 0.02 -8.80 10.28
CA ARG A 20 -1.34 -8.30 10.02
C ARG A 20 -1.31 -7.13 9.04
N LEU A 21 -0.47 -6.13 9.31
CA LEU A 21 -0.34 -4.91 8.48
C LEU A 21 0.09 -5.26 7.04
N LEU A 22 1.10 -6.14 6.89
CA LEU A 22 1.56 -6.58 5.57
C LEU A 22 0.46 -7.30 4.79
N ARG A 23 -0.31 -8.18 5.44
CA ARG A 23 -1.43 -8.88 4.80
C ARG A 23 -2.49 -7.91 4.29
N GLU A 24 -2.81 -6.90 5.09
CA GLU A 24 -3.82 -5.88 4.76
C GLU A 24 -3.45 -5.09 3.50
N ILE A 25 -2.18 -4.68 3.41
CA ILE A 25 -1.60 -3.99 2.24
C ILE A 25 -1.48 -4.96 1.04
N GLY A 26 -1.39 -6.27 1.30
CA GLY A 26 -1.14 -7.30 0.29
C GLY A 26 0.34 -7.45 -0.07
N TRP A 27 1.23 -7.18 0.89
CA TRP A 27 2.68 -7.26 0.69
C TRP A 27 3.28 -8.49 1.36
N GLY A 28 4.30 -9.04 0.71
CA GLY A 28 5.25 -9.95 1.35
C GLY A 28 6.44 -9.22 1.97
N VAL A 29 7.25 -9.93 2.75
CA VAL A 29 8.46 -9.38 3.40
C VAL A 29 9.44 -8.78 2.39
N ARG A 30 9.68 -9.46 1.25
CA ARG A 30 10.60 -8.95 0.21
C ARG A 30 10.19 -7.57 -0.30
N GLN A 31 8.89 -7.37 -0.42
CA GLN A 31 8.35 -6.12 -0.91
C GLN A 31 8.43 -5.03 0.14
N ALA A 32 8.07 -5.35 1.39
CA ALA A 32 8.25 -4.44 2.51
C ALA A 32 9.72 -3.96 2.61
N ALA A 33 10.69 -4.87 2.52
CA ALA A 33 12.11 -4.57 2.52
C ALA A 33 12.51 -3.62 1.37
N ARG A 34 12.09 -3.92 0.14
CA ARG A 34 12.38 -3.07 -1.02
C ARG A 34 11.80 -1.66 -0.89
N ARG A 35 10.64 -1.51 -0.23
CA ARG A 35 9.94 -0.23 -0.10
C ARG A 35 10.39 0.59 1.10
N SER A 36 10.71 -0.06 2.21
CA SER A 36 11.23 0.62 3.39
C SER A 36 12.73 0.86 3.33
N GLY A 37 13.47 0.12 2.49
CA GLY A 37 14.94 0.12 2.49
C GLY A 37 15.56 -0.68 3.63
N MET A 38 14.75 -1.36 4.45
CA MET A 38 15.23 -2.15 5.59
C MET A 38 15.56 -3.59 5.22
N SER A 39 16.39 -4.25 6.04
CA SER A 39 16.75 -5.66 5.86
C SER A 39 15.53 -6.58 5.88
N ARG A 40 15.44 -7.45 4.87
CA ARG A 40 14.43 -8.51 4.77
C ARG A 40 14.43 -9.42 5.99
N ASP A 41 15.60 -9.77 6.52
CA ASP A 41 15.72 -10.69 7.65
C ASP A 41 15.27 -10.01 8.95
N ARG A 42 15.52 -8.71 9.10
CA ARG A 42 15.00 -7.90 10.21
C ARG A 42 13.47 -7.87 10.19
N ILE A 43 12.86 -7.58 9.03
CA ILE A 43 11.40 -7.61 8.86
C ILE A 43 10.82 -9.01 9.08
N THR A 44 11.53 -10.07 8.66
CA THR A 44 11.11 -11.47 8.91
C THR A 44 11.00 -11.74 10.41
N ARG A 45 12.03 -11.39 11.19
CA ARG A 45 12.01 -11.55 12.65
C ARG A 45 10.87 -10.77 13.31
N TRP A 46 10.59 -9.56 12.85
CA TRP A 46 9.45 -8.76 13.34
C TRP A 46 8.09 -9.39 13.00
N ARG A 47 7.93 -9.87 11.77
CA ARG A 47 6.72 -10.57 11.30
C ARG A 47 6.42 -11.81 12.13
N ASP A 48 7.48 -12.56 12.46
CA ASP A 48 7.38 -13.84 13.18
C ASP A 48 7.34 -13.66 14.71
N GLY A 49 7.46 -12.41 15.20
CA GLY A 49 7.46 -12.10 16.63
C GLY A 49 8.77 -12.45 17.35
N ALA A 50 9.82 -12.79 16.61
CA ALA A 50 11.14 -13.14 17.14
C ALA A 50 11.96 -11.90 17.59
N ALA A 51 11.51 -10.69 17.25
CA ALA A 51 12.11 -9.43 17.69
C ALA A 51 11.06 -8.31 17.74
N ALA A 52 11.26 -7.33 18.61
CA ALA A 52 10.47 -6.10 18.62
C ALA A 52 10.69 -5.32 17.32
N ALA A 53 9.59 -4.88 16.70
CA ALA A 53 9.61 -4.11 15.46
C ALA A 53 10.08 -2.67 15.70
N ASP A 54 10.79 -2.11 14.72
CA ASP A 54 11.15 -0.69 14.73
C ASP A 54 9.85 0.16 14.77
N PRO A 55 9.68 1.05 15.75
CA PRO A 55 8.47 1.88 15.86
C PRO A 55 8.19 2.74 14.63
N ALA A 56 9.23 3.28 13.98
CA ALA A 56 9.07 4.09 12.77
C ALA A 56 8.58 3.24 11.59
N PHE A 57 9.06 2.00 11.49
CA PHE A 57 8.58 1.03 10.49
C PHE A 57 7.11 0.64 10.75
N VAL A 58 6.73 0.39 12.00
CA VAL A 58 5.36 0.06 12.37
C VAL A 58 4.41 1.22 12.13
N ALA A 59 4.80 2.45 12.50
CA ALA A 59 4.01 3.65 12.24
C ALA A 59 3.75 3.83 10.74
N TRP A 60 4.80 3.71 9.91
CA TRP A 60 4.67 3.77 8.46
C TRP A 60 3.77 2.68 7.88
N LEU A 61 3.94 1.42 8.30
CA LEU A 61 3.07 0.33 7.88
C LEU A 61 1.62 0.54 8.33
N THR A 62 1.41 1.14 9.50
CA THR A 62 0.08 1.44 10.03
C THR A 62 -0.63 2.48 9.20
N GLU A 63 0.06 3.53 8.79
CA GLU A 63 -0.48 4.55 7.88
C GLU A 63 -0.83 3.96 6.52
N LEU A 64 0.06 3.15 5.94
CA LEU A 64 -0.23 2.43 4.69
C LEU A 64 -1.45 1.52 4.85
N ALA A 65 -1.51 0.72 5.91
CA ALA A 65 -2.65 -0.15 6.17
C ALA A 65 -3.96 0.66 6.33
N SER A 66 -3.91 1.81 7.00
CA SER A 66 -5.04 2.73 7.12
C SER A 66 -5.53 3.24 5.77
N LEU A 67 -4.61 3.63 4.88
CA LEU A 67 -4.92 4.00 3.50
C LEU A 67 -5.63 2.84 2.77
N HIS A 68 -5.10 1.62 2.86
CA HIS A 68 -5.69 0.43 2.24
C HIS A 68 -7.06 0.06 2.81
N ARG A 69 -7.34 0.29 4.10
CA ARG A 69 -8.69 0.10 4.67
C ARG A 69 -9.68 1.11 4.15
N ARG A 70 -9.28 2.38 4.09
CA ARG A 70 -10.13 3.47 3.58
C ARG A 70 -10.45 3.27 2.11
N LEU A 71 -9.48 2.78 1.33
CA LEU A 71 -9.57 2.50 -0.10
C LEU A 71 -9.60 0.99 -0.35
N SER A 72 -10.41 0.24 0.40
CA SER A 72 -10.43 -1.22 0.35
C SER A 72 -10.97 -1.78 -0.97
N SER A 73 -11.83 -1.03 -1.64
CA SER A 73 -12.42 -1.38 -2.94
C SER A 73 -12.73 -0.13 -3.77
N PRO A 74 -12.97 -0.26 -5.08
CA PRO A 74 -13.44 0.86 -5.92
C PRO A 74 -14.72 1.53 -5.41
N LEU A 75 -15.55 0.78 -4.69
CA LEU A 75 -16.83 1.26 -4.14
C LEU A 75 -16.68 1.98 -2.80
N ALA A 76 -15.49 1.98 -2.21
CA ALA A 76 -15.27 2.63 -0.92
C ALA A 76 -15.61 4.13 -0.98
N ARG A 77 -16.27 4.63 0.07
CA ARG A 77 -16.71 6.04 0.15
C ARG A 77 -15.54 7.02 0.05
N ALA A 78 -14.35 6.63 0.50
CA ALA A 78 -13.16 7.47 0.48
C ALA A 78 -12.52 7.61 -0.90
N VAL A 79 -12.94 6.83 -1.91
CA VAL A 79 -12.42 6.99 -3.27
C VAL A 79 -12.82 8.37 -3.80
N PRO A 80 -11.88 9.17 -4.34
CA PRO A 80 -12.18 10.47 -4.90
C PRO A 80 -13.24 10.41 -6.01
N ARG A 81 -14.03 11.47 -6.14
CA ARG A 81 -14.94 11.61 -7.28
C ARG A 81 -14.15 11.75 -8.58
N ALA A 82 -14.80 11.44 -9.70
CA ALA A 82 -14.24 11.73 -11.01
C ALA A 82 -13.92 13.23 -11.10
N GLY A 83 -12.72 13.55 -11.57
CA GLY A 83 -12.27 14.90 -11.88
C GLY A 83 -11.82 14.97 -13.34
N ASN A 84 -11.01 15.96 -13.70
CA ASN A 84 -10.56 16.15 -15.09
C ASN A 84 -9.44 15.19 -15.53
N ARG A 85 -8.95 14.32 -14.64
CA ARG A 85 -7.95 13.31 -15.02
C ARG A 85 -8.61 12.23 -15.88
N PRO A 86 -7.99 11.83 -17.00
CA PRO A 86 -8.52 10.76 -17.85
C PRO A 86 -8.54 9.42 -17.10
N ASP A 87 -9.41 8.53 -17.55
CA ASP A 87 -9.48 7.16 -17.06
C ASP A 87 -8.20 6.39 -17.41
N LEU A 88 -7.78 5.50 -16.52
CA LEU A 88 -6.53 4.75 -16.66
C LEU A 88 -6.64 3.75 -17.80
N ASP A 89 -5.72 3.86 -18.76
CA ASP A 89 -5.45 2.81 -19.73
C ASP A 89 -4.55 1.71 -19.13
N ALA A 90 -4.19 0.72 -19.93
CA ALA A 90 -3.33 -0.39 -19.51
C ALA A 90 -1.98 0.06 -18.95
N ALA A 91 -1.38 1.11 -19.53
CA ALA A 91 -0.11 1.65 -19.07
C ALA A 91 -0.27 2.34 -17.71
N GLY A 92 -1.28 3.18 -17.55
CA GLY A 92 -1.63 3.85 -16.30
C GLY A 92 -1.92 2.86 -15.17
N VAL A 93 -2.67 1.79 -15.46
CA VAL A 93 -2.91 0.70 -14.50
C VAL A 93 -1.59 0.04 -14.12
N THR A 94 -0.75 -0.30 -15.09
CA THR A 94 0.56 -0.93 -14.81
C THR A 94 1.44 -0.05 -13.94
N CYS A 95 1.52 1.25 -14.21
CA CYS A 95 2.24 2.22 -13.39
C CYS A 95 1.68 2.29 -11.96
N ALA A 96 0.36 2.35 -11.80
CA ALA A 96 -0.27 2.35 -10.48
C ALA A 96 0.04 1.07 -9.70
N LEU A 97 -0.04 -0.10 -10.35
CA LEU A 97 0.30 -1.39 -9.75
C LEU A 97 1.76 -1.47 -9.35
N ILE A 98 2.68 -0.94 -10.15
CA ILE A 98 4.10 -0.85 -9.77
C ILE A 98 4.26 0.03 -8.54
N VAL A 99 3.61 1.19 -8.48
CA VAL A 99 3.69 2.10 -7.34
C VAL A 99 3.10 1.49 -6.08
N ILE A 100 1.93 0.86 -6.13
CA ILE A 100 1.30 0.19 -4.97
C ILE A 100 2.04 -1.11 -4.63
N GLY A 101 2.70 -1.68 -5.64
CA GLY A 101 3.33 -2.99 -5.60
C GLY A 101 2.32 -4.13 -5.54
N TRP A 102 1.29 -4.04 -6.37
CA TRP A 102 0.36 -5.15 -6.57
C TRP A 102 0.66 -5.86 -7.89
N SER A 103 0.29 -7.13 -7.93
CA SER A 103 0.13 -7.86 -9.18
C SER A 103 -1.25 -7.59 -9.79
N GLU A 104 -1.40 -7.82 -11.09
CA GLU A 104 -2.73 -7.83 -11.75
C GLU A 104 -3.71 -8.77 -11.06
N ARG A 105 -3.23 -9.90 -10.53
CA ARG A 105 -4.09 -10.85 -9.81
C ARG A 105 -4.67 -10.19 -8.56
N GLN A 106 -3.85 -9.51 -7.76
CA GLN A 106 -4.32 -8.81 -6.57
C GLN A 106 -5.27 -7.67 -6.89
N LEU A 107 -5.08 -7.00 -8.04
CA LEU A 107 -6.03 -6.02 -8.54
C LEU A 107 -7.38 -6.67 -8.87
N ALA A 108 -7.37 -7.74 -9.67
CA ALA A 108 -8.56 -8.47 -10.05
C ALA A 108 -9.34 -8.99 -8.82
N ASP A 109 -8.64 -9.61 -7.87
CA ASP A 109 -9.21 -10.11 -6.62
C ASP A 109 -9.90 -8.99 -5.83
N ARG A 110 -9.30 -7.79 -5.75
CA ARG A 110 -9.88 -6.64 -5.04
C ARG A 110 -10.99 -5.92 -5.78
N MET A 111 -11.04 -6.04 -7.11
CA MET A 111 -12.18 -5.58 -7.91
C MET A 111 -13.32 -6.59 -7.92
N GLY A 112 -13.13 -7.80 -7.37
CA GLY A 112 -14.12 -8.87 -7.44
C GLY A 112 -14.30 -9.42 -8.86
N THR A 113 -13.26 -9.38 -9.68
CA THR A 113 -13.29 -9.84 -11.08
C THR A 113 -12.23 -10.91 -11.35
N HIS A 114 -12.39 -11.65 -12.44
CA HIS A 114 -11.37 -12.58 -12.90
C HIS A 114 -10.23 -11.86 -13.61
N ARG A 115 -8.98 -12.32 -13.42
CA ARG A 115 -7.80 -11.76 -14.07
C ARG A 115 -7.93 -11.72 -15.61
N THR A 116 -8.52 -12.74 -16.22
CA THR A 116 -8.75 -12.80 -17.66
C THR A 116 -9.73 -11.74 -18.14
N THR A 117 -10.77 -11.44 -17.35
CA THR A 117 -11.71 -10.34 -17.62
C THR A 117 -11.01 -9.00 -17.56
N LEU A 118 -10.23 -8.74 -16.50
CA LEU A 118 -9.42 -7.53 -16.38
C LEU A 118 -8.47 -7.37 -17.57
N ARG A 119 -7.80 -8.45 -17.97
CA ARG A 119 -6.86 -8.42 -19.07
C ARG A 119 -7.52 -8.10 -20.41
N ARG A 120 -8.69 -8.70 -20.70
CA ARG A 120 -9.47 -8.38 -21.90
C ARG A 120 -9.91 -6.91 -21.95
N ILE A 121 -10.29 -6.34 -20.81
CA ILE A 121 -10.63 -4.91 -20.72
C ILE A 121 -9.41 -4.08 -21.13
N LEU A 122 -8.23 -4.35 -20.56
CA LEU A 122 -7.02 -3.57 -20.82
C LEU A 122 -6.42 -3.80 -22.21
N GLU A 123 -6.52 -5.01 -22.77
CA GLU A 123 -6.00 -5.35 -24.11
C GLU A 123 -6.89 -4.81 -25.23
N GLY A 124 -8.21 -4.73 -25.02
CA GLY A 124 -9.18 -4.23 -26.02
C GLY A 124 -9.23 -2.71 -26.17
N GLN A 125 -8.15 -1.99 -25.85
CA GLN A 125 -8.10 -0.52 -25.70
C GLN A 125 -9.01 0.06 -24.59
N GLY A 126 -9.61 -0.80 -23.76
CA GLY A 126 -10.49 -0.38 -22.69
C GLY A 126 -9.74 0.31 -21.56
N ARG A 127 -10.28 1.43 -21.11
CA ARG A 127 -9.87 2.08 -19.88
C ARG A 127 -10.63 1.45 -18.71
N LEU A 128 -10.04 1.45 -17.52
CA LEU A 128 -10.81 1.15 -16.31
C LEU A 128 -11.93 2.17 -16.16
N ALA A 129 -13.06 1.76 -15.59
CA ALA A 129 -14.14 2.69 -15.32
C ALA A 129 -13.62 3.83 -14.43
N SER A 130 -14.21 5.02 -14.55
CA SER A 130 -13.66 6.21 -13.90
C SER A 130 -13.51 6.05 -12.40
N ARG A 131 -14.43 5.33 -11.75
CA ARG A 131 -14.36 5.03 -10.32
C ARG A 131 -13.16 4.16 -9.94
N GLU A 132 -12.89 3.11 -10.71
CA GLU A 132 -11.75 2.19 -10.52
C GLU A 132 -10.42 2.91 -10.77
N SER A 133 -10.40 3.76 -11.81
CA SER A 133 -9.28 4.64 -12.12
C SER A 133 -8.96 5.57 -10.95
N ARG A 134 -9.97 6.26 -10.40
CA ARG A 134 -9.79 7.15 -9.23
C ARG A 134 -9.30 6.38 -8.00
N TRP A 135 -9.79 5.16 -7.79
CA TRP A 135 -9.39 4.32 -6.67
C TRP A 135 -7.91 3.92 -6.75
N LEU A 136 -7.46 3.42 -7.90
CA LEU A 136 -6.06 3.06 -8.12
C LEU A 136 -5.12 4.26 -8.02
N GLU A 137 -5.52 5.40 -8.59
CA GLU A 137 -4.73 6.62 -8.46
C GLU A 137 -4.63 7.09 -7.01
N ALA A 138 -5.73 7.11 -6.26
CA ALA A 138 -5.69 7.52 -4.85
C ALA A 138 -4.80 6.61 -4.00
N LEU A 139 -4.81 5.29 -4.27
CA LEU A 139 -3.87 4.37 -3.65
C LEU A 139 -2.43 4.69 -4.07
N ALA A 140 -2.15 4.82 -5.37
CA ALA A 140 -0.81 5.08 -5.87
C ALA A 140 -0.24 6.42 -5.37
N ASP A 141 -1.06 7.47 -5.34
CA ASP A 141 -0.72 8.79 -4.80
C ASP A 141 -0.38 8.66 -3.30
N GLY A 142 -1.22 7.97 -2.51
CA GLY A 142 -0.92 7.73 -1.10
C GLY A 142 0.36 6.92 -0.85
N HIS A 143 0.73 5.98 -1.72
CA HIS A 143 2.02 5.27 -1.64
C HIS A 143 3.23 6.16 -1.99
N ARG A 144 3.04 7.19 -2.83
CA ARG A 144 4.10 8.15 -3.18
C ARG A 144 4.29 9.20 -2.09
N ASP A 145 3.18 9.66 -1.50
CA ASP A 145 3.17 10.78 -0.56
C ASP A 145 3.55 10.37 0.87
N LEU A 146 3.39 9.08 1.22
CA LEU A 146 3.80 8.58 2.53
C LEU A 146 5.34 8.45 2.61
N PRO A 147 6.00 9.24 3.47
CA PRO A 147 7.44 9.20 3.58
C PRO A 147 7.89 7.82 4.05
N ARG A 148 8.93 7.29 3.41
CA ARG A 148 9.55 6.04 3.84
C ARG A 148 10.11 6.24 5.25
N PRO A 149 10.08 5.20 6.11
CA PRO A 149 10.74 5.30 7.40
C PRO A 149 12.21 5.61 7.12
N ALA A 150 12.73 6.66 7.76
CA ALA A 150 14.14 7.01 7.63
C ALA A 150 14.94 5.78 8.04
N GLY A 151 15.57 5.13 7.07
CA GLY A 151 16.50 4.07 7.36
C GLY A 151 17.59 4.70 8.21
N VAL A 152 17.69 4.31 9.48
CA VAL A 152 18.98 4.32 10.17
C VAL A 152 19.91 3.65 9.16
N ARG A 153 20.82 4.45 8.58
CA ARG A 153 21.86 3.94 7.69
C ARG A 153 22.38 2.69 8.38
N ALA A 154 22.35 1.55 7.69
CA ALA A 154 23.16 0.44 8.13
C ALA A 154 24.59 0.99 8.06
N ASP A 155 25.14 1.32 9.23
CA ASP A 155 26.56 1.64 9.37
C ASP A 155 27.31 0.51 8.67
N ILE A 156 28.03 0.89 7.61
CA ILE A 156 29.03 0.06 6.94
C ILE A 156 30.28 0.08 7.80
#